data_AF-A0A561PTF3-F1
#
_entry.id   AF-A0A561PTF3-F1
#
_cell.length_a   1.000
_cell.length_b   1.000
_cell.length_c   1.000
_cell.angle_alpha   90.00
_cell.angle_beta   90.00
_cell.angle_gamma   90.00
#
_symmetry.space_group_name_H-M   'P 1'
#
loop_
_entity.id
_entity.type
_entity.pdbx_description
1 polymer ?
#
loop_
_entity_poly.entity_id
_entity_poly.type
_entity_poly.pdbx_seq_one_letter_code
_entity_poly.pdbx_strand_id
1 'polypeptide(L)'
;MFYRRKLVLALLQKFEGSLGKTSFQKFLLLLTKMQERPDYHFVPYKFGCFSFQAMADISTMTKYEQVVLDSHGIKKIDKADYIIQLKETDKRALNQLFLLHGKKNYKDLIKYTYSKYPFYAINSEIADRYLAEDDLRIVRQHRPQSNRTILYTIGYEGITLEEYLNKLLLNDVKVLVDVRNNPLSMKYGFSKSQLVNSCKSVGIAYIHIPEVGIVSEQRQELKSQKDYDDPSAFFTL
;
A
#
# COMPACT_ATOMS: atom_id res chain seq x y z
N MET A 1 20.83 1.88 -3.02
CA MET A 1 19.60 1.34 -2.37
C MET A 1 18.64 2.49 -2.07
N PHE A 2 17.33 2.33 -2.31
CA PHE A 2 16.32 3.35 -1.97
C PHE A 2 16.29 3.65 -0.46
N TYR A 3 15.98 4.90 -0.10
CA TYR A 3 15.90 5.33 1.30
C TYR A 3 14.88 4.51 2.11
N ARG A 4 13.67 4.30 1.57
CA ARG A 4 12.62 3.50 2.22
C ARG A 4 13.03 2.06 2.60
N ARG A 5 14.02 1.49 1.91
CA ARG A 5 14.58 0.17 2.27
C ARG A 5 15.45 0.25 3.53
N LYS A 6 16.19 1.35 3.71
CA LYS A 6 16.91 1.64 4.95
C LYS A 6 15.95 1.74 6.13
N LEU A 7 14.78 2.37 5.94
CA LEU A 7 13.75 2.43 6.98
C LEU A 7 13.27 1.04 7.41
N VAL A 8 13.01 0.14 6.46
CA VAL A 8 12.60 -1.23 6.76
C VAL A 8 13.70 -1.99 7.50
N LEU A 9 14.95 -1.90 7.04
CA LEU A 9 16.08 -2.58 7.69
C LEU A 9 16.36 -2.03 9.09
N ALA A 10 16.28 -0.70 9.27
CA ALA A 10 16.40 -0.05 10.57
C ALA A 10 15.25 -0.42 11.51
N LEU A 11 14.02 -0.55 10.98
CA LEU A 11 12.88 -1.04 11.75
C LEU A 11 13.14 -2.48 12.23
N LEU A 12 13.54 -3.39 11.36
CA LEU A 12 13.90 -4.76 11.76
C LEU A 12 15.02 -4.75 12.82
N GLN A 13 16.08 -3.98 12.60
CA GLN A 13 17.20 -3.83 13.53
C GLN A 13 16.75 -3.34 14.92
N LYS A 14 15.80 -2.40 14.97
CA LYS A 14 15.26 -1.87 16.22
C LYS A 14 14.45 -2.91 17.00
N PHE A 15 13.82 -3.84 16.31
CA PHE A 15 13.04 -4.95 16.87
C PHE A 15 13.84 -6.25 16.82
N GLU A 16 15.03 -6.24 17.42
CA GLU A 16 15.89 -7.43 17.62
C GLU A 16 16.26 -8.17 16.31
N GLY A 17 16.20 -7.49 15.18
CA GLY A 17 16.53 -8.04 13.86
C GLY A 17 15.44 -8.90 13.23
N SER A 18 14.28 -9.11 13.88
CA SER A 18 13.22 -9.95 13.32
C SER A 18 11.81 -9.53 13.73
N LEU A 19 10.88 -9.60 12.78
CA LEU A 19 9.46 -9.35 13.01
C LEU A 19 8.61 -10.36 12.24
N GLY A 20 7.54 -10.86 12.87
CA GLY A 20 6.49 -11.58 12.17
C GLY A 20 5.82 -10.70 11.09
N LYS A 21 5.36 -11.30 9.98
CA LYS A 21 4.87 -10.56 8.79
C LYS A 21 3.77 -9.54 9.12
N THR A 22 2.81 -9.93 9.95
CA THR A 22 1.70 -9.04 10.36
C THR A 22 2.18 -7.93 11.30
N SER A 23 3.09 -8.25 12.22
CA SER A 23 3.69 -7.25 13.13
C SER A 23 4.52 -6.24 12.37
N PHE A 24 5.30 -6.70 11.38
CA PHE A 24 6.07 -5.84 10.48
C PHE A 24 5.18 -4.80 9.79
N GLN A 25 4.10 -5.24 9.14
CA GLN A 25 3.17 -4.33 8.45
C GLN A 25 2.57 -3.29 9.41
N LYS A 26 2.26 -3.69 10.65
CA LYS A 26 1.70 -2.80 11.68
C LYS A 26 2.71 -1.80 12.21
N PHE A 27 3.91 -2.24 12.57
CA PHE A 27 4.95 -1.32 13.03
C PHE A 27 5.39 -0.37 11.92
N LEU A 28 5.45 -0.83 10.67
CA LEU A 28 5.74 0.04 9.54
C LEU A 28 4.61 1.06 9.32
N LEU A 29 3.34 0.65 9.41
CA LEU A 29 2.21 1.59 9.38
C LEU A 29 2.38 2.66 10.46
N LEU A 30 2.59 2.26 11.71
CA LEU A 30 2.74 3.19 12.82
C LEU A 30 3.93 4.15 12.59
N LEU A 31 5.06 3.66 12.09
CA LEU A 31 6.20 4.50 11.73
C LEU A 31 5.81 5.55 10.68
N THR A 32 5.13 5.16 9.62
CA THR A 32 4.71 6.10 8.56
C THR A 32 3.75 7.17 9.04
N LYS A 33 2.94 6.90 10.08
CA LYS A 33 2.05 7.89 10.69
C LYS A 33 2.78 8.95 11.52
N MET A 34 4.08 8.77 11.75
CA MET A 34 4.96 9.72 12.43
C MET A 34 5.83 10.51 11.43
N GLN A 35 5.71 10.24 10.13
CA GLN A 35 6.41 10.96 9.07
C GLN A 35 5.52 12.07 8.50
N GLU A 36 6.13 13.20 8.14
CA GLU A 36 5.43 14.27 7.40
C GLU A 36 5.04 13.80 5.99
N ARG A 37 5.95 13.09 5.32
CA ARG A 37 5.74 12.45 4.02
C ARG A 37 6.01 10.95 4.13
N PRO A 38 4.97 10.10 4.15
CA PRO A 38 5.12 8.65 4.26
C PRO A 38 5.95 8.03 3.14
N ASP A 39 6.92 7.19 3.50
CA ASP A 39 7.70 6.40 2.54
C ASP A 39 6.95 5.14 2.04
N TYR A 40 5.91 4.72 2.77
CA TYR A 40 5.03 3.61 2.42
C TYR A 40 3.56 3.98 2.66
N HIS A 41 2.70 3.37 1.85
CA HIS A 41 1.25 3.49 1.95
C HIS A 41 0.64 2.10 2.13
N PHE A 42 -0.58 2.05 2.66
CA PHE A 42 -1.23 0.81 3.08
C PHE A 42 -2.68 0.78 2.59
N VAL A 43 -3.20 -0.42 2.38
CA VAL A 43 -4.62 -0.69 2.11
C VAL A 43 -5.22 -1.60 3.20
N PRO A 44 -6.56 -1.62 3.37
CA PRO A 44 -7.22 -2.66 4.16
C PRO A 44 -7.12 -4.03 3.49
N TYR A 45 -6.58 -4.99 4.23
CA TYR A 45 -6.30 -6.33 3.74
C TYR A 45 -6.61 -7.41 4.78
N LYS A 46 -6.33 -8.68 4.44
CA LYS A 46 -6.71 -9.89 5.17
C LYS A 46 -6.40 -9.85 6.66
N PHE A 47 -5.28 -9.26 7.07
CA PHE A 47 -4.88 -9.17 8.49
C PHE A 47 -4.72 -7.72 8.96
N GLY A 48 -5.42 -6.79 8.34
CA GLY A 48 -5.36 -5.36 8.61
C GLY A 48 -4.59 -4.59 7.53
N CYS A 49 -3.84 -3.56 7.94
CA CYS A 49 -3.02 -2.77 7.02
C CYS A 49 -2.00 -3.62 6.25
N PHE A 50 -1.85 -3.35 4.96
CA PHE A 50 -0.86 -4.01 4.11
C PHE A 50 -0.28 -3.06 3.06
N SER A 51 1.05 -3.05 2.94
CA SER A 51 1.77 -2.38 1.87
C SER A 51 2.36 -3.42 0.91
N PHE A 52 1.90 -3.39 -0.35
CA PHE A 52 2.48 -4.17 -1.44
C PHE A 52 3.89 -3.70 -1.76
N GLN A 53 4.13 -2.39 -1.70
CA GLN A 53 5.44 -1.81 -1.95
C GLN A 53 6.47 -2.28 -0.91
N ALA A 54 6.10 -2.32 0.38
CA ALA A 54 6.97 -2.85 1.43
C ALA A 54 7.33 -4.31 1.17
N MET A 55 6.37 -5.15 0.76
CA MET A 55 6.65 -6.56 0.46
C MET A 55 7.50 -6.75 -0.80
N ALA A 56 7.33 -5.92 -1.83
CA ALA A 56 8.21 -5.93 -2.99
C ALA A 56 9.65 -5.51 -2.64
N ASP A 57 9.80 -4.55 -1.74
CA ASP A 57 11.10 -4.15 -1.23
C ASP A 57 11.73 -5.25 -0.36
N ILE A 58 10.97 -5.95 0.49
CA ILE A 58 11.44 -7.16 1.21
C ILE A 58 11.90 -8.23 0.22
N SER A 59 11.12 -8.52 -0.82
CA SER A 59 11.49 -9.49 -1.86
C SER A 59 12.79 -9.10 -2.57
N THR A 60 12.96 -7.80 -2.87
CA THR A 60 14.20 -7.29 -3.44
C THR A 60 15.38 -7.41 -2.47
N MET A 61 15.20 -7.06 -1.20
CA MET A 61 16.25 -7.17 -0.17
C MET A 61 16.59 -8.62 0.17
N THR A 62 15.69 -9.56 -0.08
CA THR A 62 15.98 -11.00 0.03
C THR A 62 16.98 -11.44 -1.05
N LYS A 63 16.81 -10.96 -2.28
CA LYS A 63 17.75 -11.23 -3.39
C LYS A 63 19.15 -10.67 -3.15
N TYR A 64 19.24 -9.57 -2.39
CA TYR A 64 20.52 -8.97 -2.00
C TYR A 64 21.06 -9.50 -0.67
N GLU A 65 20.49 -10.59 -0.14
CA GLU A 65 20.94 -11.22 1.11
C GLU A 65 20.96 -10.26 2.31
N GLN A 66 20.07 -9.26 2.32
CA GLN A 66 19.93 -8.31 3.43
C GLN A 66 18.91 -8.81 4.45
N VAL A 67 17.88 -9.54 3.97
CA VAL A 67 16.84 -10.17 4.79
C VAL A 67 16.57 -11.59 4.35
N VAL A 68 16.02 -12.40 5.25
CA VAL A 68 15.38 -13.69 4.95
C VAL A 68 13.89 -13.57 5.26
N LEU A 69 13.06 -14.08 4.36
CA LEU A 69 11.61 -14.19 4.52
C LEU A 69 11.25 -15.68 4.62
N ASP A 70 10.71 -16.11 5.75
CA ASP A 70 10.35 -17.51 6.01
C ASP A 70 8.92 -17.64 6.59
N SER A 71 8.60 -18.79 7.18
CA SER A 71 7.32 -19.02 7.87
C SER A 71 7.18 -18.20 9.16
N HIS A 72 8.28 -17.89 9.84
CA HIS A 72 8.30 -17.19 11.13
C HIS A 72 8.23 -15.67 10.95
N GLY A 73 8.73 -15.12 9.84
CA GLY A 73 8.65 -13.69 9.58
C GLY A 73 9.67 -13.17 8.60
N ILE A 74 10.14 -11.97 8.91
CA ILE A 74 11.18 -11.26 8.18
C ILE A 74 12.33 -11.09 9.17
N LYS A 75 13.53 -11.53 8.78
CA LYS A 75 14.74 -11.42 9.60
C LYS A 75 15.82 -10.68 8.82
N LYS A 76 16.43 -9.66 9.41
CA LYS A 76 17.62 -9.00 8.88
C LYS A 76 18.83 -9.91 9.09
N ILE A 77 19.64 -10.12 8.05
CA ILE A 77 20.78 -11.04 8.08
C ILE A 77 22.13 -10.36 7.78
N ASP A 78 22.12 -9.17 7.19
CA ASP A 78 23.36 -8.41 6.99
C ASP A 78 23.84 -7.73 8.28
N LYS A 79 25.11 -7.33 8.31
CA LYS A 79 25.77 -6.73 9.49
C LYS A 79 25.70 -5.20 9.53
N ALA A 80 25.22 -4.56 8.46
CA ALA A 80 25.19 -3.11 8.36
C ALA A 80 24.24 -2.49 9.41
N ASP A 81 24.65 -1.38 10.02
CA ASP A 81 23.78 -0.55 10.85
C ASP A 81 23.02 0.43 9.94
N TYR A 82 21.70 0.26 9.85
CA TYR A 82 20.85 1.14 9.05
C TYR A 82 20.23 2.27 9.86
N ILE A 83 20.22 2.18 11.20
CA ILE A 83 19.69 3.24 12.06
C ILE A 83 20.54 4.50 11.86
N ILE A 84 21.87 4.37 11.83
CA ILE A 84 22.77 5.52 11.61
C ILE A 84 22.59 6.19 10.24
N GLN A 85 22.07 5.46 9.25
CA GLN A 85 21.88 5.92 7.87
C GLN A 85 20.52 6.61 7.63
N LEU A 86 19.65 6.65 8.64
CA LEU A 86 18.37 7.36 8.56
C LEU A 86 18.56 8.87 8.72
N LYS A 87 17.57 9.64 8.25
CA LYS A 87 17.43 11.06 8.59
C LYS A 87 17.12 11.20 10.09
N GLU A 88 17.55 12.30 10.71
CA GLU A 88 17.32 12.53 12.14
C GLU A 88 15.82 12.56 12.53
N THR A 89 14.94 12.99 11.64
CA THR A 89 13.49 12.92 11.84
C THR A 89 13.00 11.48 11.95
N ASP A 90 13.47 10.60 11.06
CA ASP A 90 13.06 9.20 11.05
C ASP A 90 13.74 8.38 12.16
N LYS A 91 14.98 8.72 12.57
CA LYS A 91 15.60 8.15 13.77
C LYS A 91 14.76 8.42 15.02
N ARG A 92 14.32 9.68 15.19
CA ARG A 92 13.44 10.08 16.30
C ARG A 92 12.10 9.35 16.24
N ALA A 93 11.48 9.29 15.07
CA ALA A 93 10.22 8.56 14.88
C ALA A 93 10.36 7.06 15.21
N LEU A 94 11.43 6.40 14.75
CA LEU A 94 11.71 5.00 15.04
C LEU A 94 11.94 4.74 16.54
N ASN A 95 12.68 5.62 17.21
CA ASN A 95 12.91 5.53 18.65
C ASN A 95 11.60 5.71 19.44
N GLN A 96 10.78 6.69 19.06
CA GLN A 96 9.50 6.94 19.70
C GLN A 96 8.50 5.81 19.44
N LEU A 97 8.45 5.26 18.23
CA LEU A 97 7.68 4.05 17.91
C LEU A 97 8.03 2.90 18.85
N PHE A 98 9.32 2.61 19.01
CA PHE A 98 9.79 1.54 19.87
C PHE A 98 9.46 1.81 21.35
N LEU A 99 9.61 3.05 21.82
CA LEU A 99 9.25 3.43 23.18
C LEU A 99 7.76 3.20 23.48
N LEU A 100 6.88 3.59 22.55
CA LEU A 100 5.43 3.51 22.72
C LEU A 100 4.86 2.11 22.49
N HIS A 101 5.44 1.34 21.57
CA HIS A 101 4.83 0.11 21.05
C HIS A 101 5.75 -1.11 21.08
N GLY A 102 7.05 -0.96 21.35
CA GLY A 102 8.05 -2.04 21.28
C GLY A 102 7.76 -3.23 22.20
N LYS A 103 7.10 -2.99 23.33
CA LYS A 103 6.73 -4.04 24.31
C LYS A 103 5.36 -4.67 24.04
N LYS A 104 4.61 -4.24 23.01
CA LYS A 104 3.30 -4.80 22.71
C LYS A 104 3.46 -6.20 22.14
N ASN A 105 2.79 -7.17 22.74
CA ASN A 105 2.64 -8.49 22.13
C ASN A 105 1.76 -8.40 20.86
N TYR A 106 1.66 -9.51 20.14
CA TYR A 106 0.91 -9.61 18.91
C TYR A 106 -0.56 -9.15 19.03
N LYS A 107 -1.25 -9.59 20.10
CA LYS A 107 -2.65 -9.26 20.37
C LYS A 107 -2.83 -7.77 20.64
N ASP A 108 -1.98 -7.19 21.50
CA ASP A 108 -2.06 -5.77 21.86
C ASP A 108 -1.73 -4.86 20.68
N LEU A 109 -0.82 -5.28 19.81
CA LEU A 109 -0.49 -4.55 18.58
C LEU A 109 -1.66 -4.58 17.58
N ILE A 110 -2.32 -5.73 17.41
CA ILE A 110 -3.53 -5.82 16.56
C ILE A 110 -4.61 -4.90 17.10
N LYS A 111 -4.99 -5.07 18.38
CA LYS A 111 -6.04 -4.28 19.00
C LYS A 111 -5.77 -2.78 18.86
N TYR A 112 -4.55 -2.35 19.19
CA TYR A 112 -4.16 -0.95 19.04
C TYR A 112 -4.29 -0.44 17.60
N THR A 113 -3.76 -1.18 16.62
CA THR A 113 -3.78 -0.72 15.22
C THR A 113 -5.20 -0.68 14.65
N TYR A 114 -6.07 -1.61 15.05
CA TYR A 114 -7.44 -1.65 14.54
C TYR A 114 -8.31 -0.59 15.20
N SER A 115 -8.19 -0.38 16.51
CA SER A 115 -8.93 0.70 17.18
C SER A 115 -8.45 2.08 16.72
N LYS A 116 -7.14 2.28 16.50
CA LYS A 116 -6.58 3.58 16.10
C LYS A 116 -6.79 3.88 14.61
N TYR A 117 -6.75 2.87 13.75
CA TYR A 117 -6.90 3.01 12.30
C TYR A 117 -7.90 2.00 11.73
N PRO A 118 -9.20 2.10 12.11
CA PRO A 118 -10.23 1.11 11.79
C PRO A 118 -10.46 0.89 10.30
N PHE A 119 -10.25 1.90 9.46
CA PHE A 119 -10.30 1.75 8.00
C PHE A 119 -9.41 0.60 7.51
N TYR A 120 -8.20 0.43 8.06
CA TYR A 120 -7.31 -0.66 7.61
C TYR A 120 -7.75 -2.05 8.07
N ALA A 121 -8.73 -2.15 8.97
CA ALA A 121 -9.25 -3.40 9.49
C ALA A 121 -10.53 -3.88 8.78
N ILE A 122 -11.11 -3.10 7.85
CA ILE A 122 -12.43 -3.41 7.26
C ILE A 122 -12.49 -4.73 6.48
N ASN A 123 -11.34 -5.23 6.01
CA ASN A 123 -11.20 -6.51 5.29
C ASN A 123 -10.49 -7.59 6.12
N SER A 124 -10.34 -7.38 7.44
CA SER A 124 -9.60 -8.30 8.28
C SER A 124 -10.39 -9.58 8.59
N GLU A 125 -9.78 -10.73 8.32
CA GLU A 125 -10.25 -12.08 8.62
C GLU A 125 -10.00 -12.50 10.08
N ILE A 126 -9.33 -11.65 10.87
CA ILE A 126 -8.96 -11.94 12.26
C ILE A 126 -9.48 -10.89 13.25
N ALA A 127 -10.23 -9.88 12.80
CA ALA A 127 -10.68 -8.79 13.67
C ALA A 127 -11.53 -9.27 14.85
N ASP A 128 -12.44 -10.21 14.60
CA ASP A 128 -13.32 -10.85 15.58
C ASP A 128 -12.56 -11.58 16.70
N ARG A 129 -11.36 -12.09 16.42
CA ARG A 129 -10.51 -12.76 17.42
C ARG A 129 -9.85 -11.80 18.42
N TYR A 130 -9.74 -10.51 18.07
CA TYR A 130 -8.94 -9.54 18.83
C TYR A 130 -9.72 -8.31 19.30
N LEU A 131 -10.89 -8.03 18.73
CA LEU A 131 -11.73 -6.88 19.06
C LEU A 131 -13.02 -7.32 19.77
N ALA A 132 -13.51 -6.48 20.68
CA ALA A 132 -14.84 -6.62 21.24
C ALA A 132 -15.90 -6.16 20.22
N GLU A 133 -17.17 -6.52 20.43
CA GLU A 133 -18.24 -6.18 19.48
C GLU A 133 -18.38 -4.67 19.24
N ASP A 134 -18.19 -3.85 20.28
CA ASP A 134 -18.20 -2.39 20.16
C ASP A 134 -17.09 -1.87 19.22
N ASP A 135 -15.88 -2.42 19.34
CA ASP A 135 -14.75 -2.10 18.46
C ASP A 135 -15.01 -2.61 17.01
N LEU A 136 -15.62 -3.79 16.87
CA LEU A 136 -16.00 -4.33 15.56
C LEU A 136 -17.05 -3.46 14.87
N ARG A 137 -18.03 -2.91 15.61
CA ARG A 137 -18.99 -1.96 15.05
C ARG A 137 -18.28 -0.72 14.50
N ILE A 138 -17.29 -0.19 15.20
CA ILE A 138 -16.48 0.95 14.73
C ILE A 138 -15.76 0.58 13.43
N VAL A 139 -15.14 -0.60 13.34
CA VAL A 139 -14.49 -1.06 12.10
C VAL A 139 -15.50 -1.15 10.96
N ARG A 140 -16.68 -1.75 11.18
CA ARG A 140 -17.72 -1.87 10.14
C ARG A 140 -18.21 -0.51 9.64
N GLN A 141 -18.34 0.48 10.52
CA GLN A 141 -18.74 1.85 10.15
C GLN A 141 -17.70 2.59 9.30
N HIS A 142 -16.43 2.18 9.33
CA HIS A 142 -15.38 2.77 8.49
C HIS A 142 -15.32 2.17 7.09
N ARG A 143 -16.13 1.16 6.78
CA ARG A 143 -16.27 0.66 5.41
C ARG A 143 -17.11 1.68 4.62
N PRO A 144 -16.56 2.26 3.54
CA PRO A 144 -17.33 3.14 2.67
C PRO A 144 -18.55 2.41 2.10
N GLN A 145 -19.68 3.11 2.07
CA GLN A 145 -20.94 2.58 1.53
C GLN A 145 -21.63 3.69 0.75
N SER A 146 -21.84 3.46 -0.54
CA SER A 146 -22.63 4.32 -1.42
C SER A 146 -23.81 3.53 -1.98
N ASN A 147 -24.98 4.15 -2.00
CA ASN A 147 -26.18 3.62 -2.65
C ASN A 147 -26.38 4.17 -4.07
N ARG A 148 -25.38 4.91 -4.60
CA ARG A 148 -25.45 5.56 -5.90
C ARG A 148 -24.62 4.81 -6.93
N THR A 149 -25.14 4.69 -8.14
CA THR A 149 -24.37 4.26 -9.30
C THR A 149 -23.68 5.49 -9.90
N ILE A 150 -22.36 5.57 -9.77
CA ILE A 150 -21.54 6.71 -10.23
C ILE A 150 -20.41 6.17 -11.09
N LEU A 151 -20.13 6.84 -12.21
CA LEU A 151 -18.95 6.62 -13.02
C LEU A 151 -17.88 7.65 -12.65
N TYR A 152 -16.69 7.17 -12.31
CA TYR A 152 -15.52 7.99 -12.00
C TYR A 152 -14.44 7.81 -13.06
N THR A 153 -13.59 8.82 -13.21
CA THR A 153 -12.31 8.71 -13.92
C THR A 153 -11.17 8.74 -12.90
N ILE A 154 -10.06 8.07 -13.20
CA ILE A 154 -8.89 8.06 -12.33
C ILE A 154 -7.60 7.87 -13.13
N GLY A 155 -6.61 8.72 -12.88
CA GLY A 155 -5.22 8.53 -13.31
C GLY A 155 -4.37 7.98 -12.16
N TYR A 156 -3.25 7.34 -12.49
CA TYR A 156 -2.29 6.83 -11.51
C TYR A 156 -0.98 7.64 -11.43
N GLU A 157 -0.87 8.74 -12.18
CA GLU A 157 0.31 9.59 -12.12
C GLU A 157 0.49 10.22 -10.73
N GLY A 158 1.73 10.36 -10.29
CA GLY A 158 2.06 10.95 -8.98
C GLY A 158 1.72 10.11 -7.73
N ILE A 159 0.88 9.08 -7.82
CA ILE A 159 0.43 8.30 -6.64
C ILE A 159 0.87 6.83 -6.64
N THR A 160 1.07 6.24 -5.47
CA THR A 160 1.39 4.81 -5.33
C THR A 160 0.19 3.91 -5.62
N LEU A 161 0.43 2.61 -5.79
CA LEU A 161 -0.64 1.61 -5.96
C LEU A 161 -1.60 1.61 -4.75
N GLU A 162 -1.07 1.68 -3.53
CA GLU A 162 -1.90 1.69 -2.33
C GLU A 162 -2.74 2.97 -2.22
N GLU A 163 -2.19 4.13 -2.56
CA GLU A 163 -2.97 5.38 -2.63
C GLU A 163 -4.06 5.29 -3.69
N TYR A 164 -3.74 4.74 -4.87
CA TYR A 164 -4.71 4.52 -5.94
C TYR A 164 -5.87 3.62 -5.48
N LEU A 165 -5.56 2.48 -4.85
CA LEU A 165 -6.58 1.57 -4.30
C LEU A 165 -7.39 2.23 -3.17
N ASN A 166 -6.75 3.00 -2.29
CA ASN A 166 -7.47 3.73 -1.24
C ASN A 166 -8.44 4.75 -1.84
N LYS A 167 -8.08 5.47 -2.91
CA LYS A 167 -9.01 6.37 -3.60
C LYS A 167 -10.24 5.61 -4.11
N LEU A 168 -10.05 4.43 -4.70
CA LEU A 168 -11.16 3.58 -5.16
C LEU A 168 -12.03 3.13 -3.97
N LEU A 169 -11.41 2.61 -2.92
CA LEU A 169 -12.11 2.11 -1.73
C LEU A 169 -12.90 3.21 -1.01
N LEU A 170 -12.30 4.39 -0.80
CA LEU A 170 -12.91 5.52 -0.12
C LEU A 170 -14.12 6.09 -0.88
N ASN A 171 -14.16 5.92 -2.21
CA ASN A 171 -15.31 6.28 -3.04
C ASN A 171 -16.27 5.10 -3.29
N ASP A 172 -16.11 4.02 -2.53
CA ASP A 172 -16.90 2.79 -2.63
C ASP A 172 -16.97 2.18 -4.05
N VAL A 173 -15.89 2.33 -4.82
CA VAL A 173 -15.78 1.79 -6.18
C VAL A 173 -15.77 0.27 -6.13
N LYS A 174 -16.70 -0.36 -6.86
CA LYS A 174 -16.85 -1.83 -6.93
C LYS A 174 -16.09 -2.46 -8.10
N VAL A 175 -15.96 -1.72 -9.20
CA VAL A 175 -15.37 -2.20 -10.45
C VAL A 175 -14.40 -1.16 -10.97
N LEU A 176 -13.17 -1.59 -11.26
CA LEU A 176 -12.20 -0.82 -12.03
C LEU A 176 -12.24 -1.30 -13.48
N VAL A 177 -12.55 -0.39 -14.40
CA VAL A 177 -12.46 -0.63 -15.84
C VAL A 177 -11.16 -0.03 -16.36
N ASP A 178 -10.24 -0.88 -16.80
CA ASP A 178 -8.99 -0.49 -17.43
C ASP A 178 -9.20 -0.36 -18.93
N VAL A 179 -9.08 0.86 -19.44
CA VAL A 179 -9.28 1.21 -20.85
C VAL A 179 -7.96 1.31 -21.61
N ARG A 180 -6.82 0.98 -20.99
CA ARG A 180 -5.51 1.07 -21.66
C ARG A 180 -5.44 0.02 -22.77
N ASN A 181 -5.19 0.46 -24.00
CA ASN A 181 -4.97 -0.47 -25.12
C ASN A 181 -3.84 -1.48 -24.81
N ASN A 182 -2.71 -0.99 -24.28
CA ASN A 182 -1.63 -1.83 -23.76
C ASN A 182 -1.36 -1.53 -22.26
N PRO A 183 -1.81 -2.38 -21.32
CA PRO A 183 -1.68 -2.16 -19.88
C PRO A 183 -0.29 -2.53 -19.31
N LEU A 184 0.77 -2.12 -20.02
CA LEU A 184 2.14 -2.15 -19.54
C LEU A 184 2.47 -0.85 -18.79
N SER A 185 3.17 -0.96 -17.67
CA SER A 185 3.63 0.19 -16.90
C SER A 185 4.94 -0.15 -16.20
N MET A 186 5.90 0.77 -16.26
CA MET A 186 7.13 0.70 -15.47
C MET A 186 6.90 1.07 -14.01
N LYS A 187 5.75 1.70 -13.69
CA LYS A 187 5.38 2.04 -12.32
C LYS A 187 4.89 0.79 -11.61
N TYR A 188 5.54 0.47 -10.48
CA TYR A 188 5.21 -0.69 -9.67
C TYR A 188 3.71 -0.73 -9.34
N GLY A 189 3.09 -1.91 -9.54
CA GLY A 189 1.69 -2.15 -9.23
C GLY A 189 0.70 -1.87 -10.37
N PHE A 190 1.14 -1.21 -11.46
CA PHE A 190 0.26 -0.81 -12.56
C PHE A 190 0.41 -1.64 -13.84
N SER A 191 1.23 -2.69 -13.83
CA SER A 191 1.14 -3.73 -14.85
C SER A 191 -0.20 -4.49 -14.72
N LYS A 192 -0.78 -4.97 -15.83
CA LYS A 192 -2.08 -5.67 -15.83
C LYS A 192 -2.20 -6.73 -14.73
N SER A 193 -1.24 -7.64 -14.64
CA SER A 193 -1.28 -8.75 -13.67
C SER A 193 -1.23 -8.26 -12.23
N GLN A 194 -0.37 -7.28 -11.92
CA GLN A 194 -0.27 -6.72 -10.58
C GLN A 194 -1.54 -5.95 -10.20
N LEU A 195 -2.05 -5.10 -11.10
CA LEU A 195 -3.25 -4.31 -10.84
C LEU A 195 -4.47 -5.20 -10.63
N VAL A 196 -4.67 -6.23 -11.47
CA VAL A 196 -5.72 -7.24 -11.29
C VAL A 196 -5.62 -7.88 -9.90
N ASN A 197 -4.44 -8.36 -9.53
CA ASN A 197 -4.25 -9.04 -8.25
C ASN A 197 -4.48 -8.10 -7.07
N SER A 198 -3.99 -6.87 -7.15
CA SER A 198 -4.16 -5.87 -6.10
C SER A 198 -5.63 -5.40 -5.97
N CYS A 199 -6.36 -5.20 -7.07
CA CYS A 199 -7.81 -4.93 -7.02
C CYS A 199 -8.57 -6.08 -6.36
N LYS A 200 -8.34 -7.33 -6.81
CA LYS A 200 -8.97 -8.52 -6.20
C LYS A 200 -8.67 -8.63 -4.71
N SER A 201 -7.44 -8.33 -4.31
CA SER A 201 -6.99 -8.41 -2.92
C SER A 201 -7.75 -7.48 -1.96
N VAL A 202 -8.31 -6.38 -2.48
CA VAL A 202 -9.09 -5.41 -1.68
C VAL A 202 -10.59 -5.46 -1.98
N GLY A 203 -11.05 -6.43 -2.77
CA GLY A 203 -12.46 -6.64 -3.10
C GLY A 203 -12.99 -5.78 -4.25
N ILE A 204 -12.10 -5.28 -5.12
CA ILE A 204 -12.48 -4.52 -6.33
C ILE A 204 -12.41 -5.45 -7.54
N ALA A 205 -13.51 -5.56 -8.28
CA ALA A 205 -13.52 -6.26 -9.56
C ALA A 205 -12.72 -5.49 -10.61
N TYR A 206 -12.08 -6.20 -11.53
CA TYR A 206 -11.28 -5.60 -12.59
C TYR A 206 -11.75 -6.10 -13.95
N ILE A 207 -11.99 -5.19 -14.87
CA ILE A 207 -12.36 -5.46 -16.26
C ILE A 207 -11.37 -4.70 -17.16
N HIS A 208 -10.88 -5.33 -18.22
CA HIS A 208 -10.01 -4.69 -19.21
C HIS A 208 -10.76 -4.61 -20.53
N ILE A 209 -10.93 -3.39 -21.05
CA ILE A 209 -11.61 -3.09 -22.33
C ILE A 209 -10.60 -2.31 -23.20
N PRO A 210 -9.66 -2.99 -23.87
CA PRO A 210 -8.64 -2.32 -24.68
C PRO A 210 -9.20 -1.63 -25.93
N GLU A 211 -10.40 -2.00 -26.39
CA GLU A 211 -11.04 -1.50 -27.60
C GLU A 211 -11.41 -0.01 -27.52
N VAL A 212 -11.61 0.50 -26.30
CA VAL A 212 -11.87 1.94 -26.04
C VAL A 212 -10.58 2.72 -25.76
N GLY A 213 -9.42 2.06 -25.84
CA GLY A 213 -8.12 2.67 -25.64
C GLY A 213 -7.50 3.18 -26.94
N ILE A 214 -6.81 4.32 -26.87
CA ILE A 214 -6.08 4.88 -28.02
C ILE A 214 -5.02 3.86 -28.49
N VAL A 215 -5.14 3.43 -29.75
CA VAL A 215 -4.19 2.51 -30.39
C VAL A 215 -2.82 3.19 -30.45
N SER A 216 -1.73 2.44 -30.29
CA SER A 216 -0.37 3.00 -30.28
C SER A 216 -0.07 3.88 -31.48
N GLU A 217 -0.62 3.56 -32.64
CA GLU A 217 -0.46 4.28 -33.91
C GLU A 217 -1.15 5.66 -33.92
N GLN A 218 -2.15 5.85 -33.06
CA GLN A 218 -2.93 7.10 -32.95
C GLN A 218 -2.41 8.02 -31.84
N ARG A 219 -1.38 7.62 -31.10
CA ARG A 219 -0.78 8.49 -30.08
C ARG A 219 0.02 9.58 -30.76
N GLN A 220 -0.57 10.76 -30.88
CA GLN A 220 0.18 11.96 -31.24
C GLN A 220 1.19 12.29 -30.13
N GLU A 221 2.39 12.76 -30.51
CA GLU A 221 3.34 13.33 -29.55
C GLU A 221 2.80 14.67 -29.04
N LEU A 222 2.12 14.65 -27.89
CA LEU A 222 1.66 15.85 -27.21
C LEU A 222 2.88 16.61 -26.63
N LYS A 223 3.36 17.61 -27.36
CA LYS A 223 4.57 18.41 -27.06
C LYS A 223 4.24 19.79 -26.49
N SER A 224 3.00 20.25 -26.60
CA SER A 224 2.57 21.59 -26.21
C SER A 224 1.21 21.58 -25.51
N GLN A 225 0.92 22.62 -24.73
CA GLN A 225 -0.38 22.77 -24.05
C GLN A 225 -1.56 22.79 -25.05
N LYS A 226 -1.35 23.31 -26.26
CA LYS A 226 -2.36 23.29 -27.33
C LYS A 226 -2.75 21.86 -27.76
N ASP A 227 -1.84 20.90 -27.62
CA ASP A 227 -2.13 19.51 -28.00
C ASP A 227 -3.05 18.84 -26.98
N TYR A 228 -3.06 19.31 -25.72
CA TYR A 228 -4.00 18.88 -24.69
C TYR A 228 -5.38 19.55 -24.82
N ASP A 229 -5.43 20.72 -25.45
CA ASP A 229 -6.65 21.51 -25.62
C ASP A 229 -7.45 21.08 -26.88
N ASP A 230 -6.89 20.21 -27.74
CA ASP A 230 -7.57 19.62 -28.89
C ASP A 230 -8.35 18.34 -28.51
N PRO A 231 -9.70 18.34 -28.53
CA PRO A 231 -10.50 17.17 -28.18
C PRO A 231 -10.27 15.96 -29.11
N SER A 232 -9.80 16.19 -30.34
CA SER A 232 -9.53 15.13 -31.32
C SER A 232 -8.30 14.28 -30.96
N ALA A 233 -7.42 14.78 -30.09
CA ALA A 233 -6.26 14.06 -29.58
C ALA A 233 -6.62 12.97 -28.54
N PHE A 234 -7.85 13.00 -28.00
CA PHE A 234 -8.32 12.07 -26.96
C PHE A 234 -9.46 11.16 -27.41
N PHE A 235 -10.17 11.52 -28.48
CA PHE A 235 -11.27 10.72 -29.03
C PHE A 235 -11.28 10.82 -30.55
N THR A 236 -10.86 9.76 -31.22
CA THR A 236 -11.17 9.53 -32.63
C THR A 236 -12.02 8.27 -32.68
N LEU A 237 -13.29 8.42 -33.08
CA LEU A 237 -14.14 7.30 -33.52
C LEU A 237 -13.63 6.75 -34.86
#